data_AF-A0A9W6PVH8-F1
#
_entry.id   AF-A0A9W6PVH8-F1
#
_cell.length_a   1.000
_cell.length_b   1.000
_cell.length_c   1.000
_cell.angle_alpha   90.00
_cell.angle_beta   90.00
_cell.angle_gamma   90.00
#
_symmetry.space_group_name_H-M   'P 1'
#
loop_
_entity.id
_entity.type
_entity.pdbx_description
1 polymer ?
#
loop_
_entity_poly.entity_id
_entity_poly.type
_entity_poly.pdbx_seq_one_letter_code
_entity_poly.pdbx_strand_id
1 'polypeptide(L)'
;MGKPNKGGGTTKAAGKAASGIFAKCADKLFRVPGTKRDVYRLDPKKIDSKTRDEWRKKRPSNKPGPNDKVTSRKVDPYDKNLDPKDRELIDAVKEARRQANADGGDNFAAIRFVDKDGQERILVASSDGVHSERMGANLLLDNGIDVKDIKQIYTERSPCDINPSYCDQWIKRHLPGVDVLHSFDYGINGTSRSQANSEHRKWVRSIFT
;
A
#
# COMPACT_ATOMS: atom_id res chain seq x y z
N MET A 1 -30.23 -3.56 -31.15
CA MET A 1 -29.64 -4.44 -30.11
C MET A 1 -28.40 -3.78 -29.54
N GLY A 2 -28.55 -2.94 -28.52
CA GLY A 2 -27.43 -2.31 -27.81
C GLY A 2 -27.18 -3.07 -26.51
N LYS A 3 -25.99 -3.66 -26.35
CA LYS A 3 -25.61 -4.36 -25.12
C LYS A 3 -25.45 -3.34 -23.98
N PRO A 4 -25.99 -3.59 -22.77
CA PRO A 4 -25.75 -2.73 -21.63
C PRO A 4 -24.32 -2.90 -21.10
N ASN A 5 -23.65 -1.77 -20.91
CA ASN A 5 -22.35 -1.65 -20.28
C ASN A 5 -22.48 -2.07 -18.81
N LYS A 6 -21.92 -3.24 -18.44
CA LYS A 6 -21.91 -3.72 -17.05
C LYS A 6 -20.81 -2.98 -16.30
N GLY A 7 -21.21 -2.04 -15.44
CA GLY A 7 -20.31 -1.41 -14.48
C GLY A 7 -19.56 -2.46 -13.66
N GLY A 8 -18.24 -2.29 -13.54
CA GLY A 8 -17.39 -3.07 -12.65
C GLY A 8 -17.89 -2.90 -11.21
N GLY A 9 -18.53 -3.94 -10.68
CA GLY A 9 -19.13 -3.93 -9.37
C GLY A 9 -18.07 -3.90 -8.27
N THR A 10 -17.77 -2.72 -7.75
CA THR A 10 -17.12 -2.58 -6.44
C THR A 10 -18.13 -2.98 -5.37
N THR A 11 -18.25 -4.27 -5.06
CA THR A 11 -19.06 -4.70 -3.92
C THR A 11 -18.41 -4.19 -2.64
N LYS A 12 -19.11 -3.33 -1.88
CA LYS A 12 -18.77 -3.04 -0.48
C LYS A 12 -18.55 -4.37 0.25
N ALA A 13 -17.62 -4.42 1.19
CA ALA A 13 -17.20 -5.66 1.87
C ALA A 13 -18.30 -6.38 2.71
N ALA A 14 -19.57 -6.03 2.54
CA ALA A 14 -20.71 -6.34 3.41
C ALA A 14 -21.04 -7.83 3.61
N GLY A 15 -20.45 -8.77 2.86
CA GLY A 15 -20.74 -10.21 3.01
C GLY A 15 -19.83 -10.99 3.98
N LYS A 16 -18.63 -10.48 4.29
CA LYS A 16 -17.66 -11.08 5.24
C LYS A 16 -17.12 -10.07 6.27
N ALA A 17 -17.50 -8.80 6.18
CA ALA A 17 -16.98 -7.67 6.96
C ALA A 17 -17.41 -7.58 8.43
N ALA A 18 -18.07 -8.59 8.99
CA ALA A 18 -18.48 -8.56 10.41
C ALA A 18 -17.35 -8.95 11.40
N SER A 19 -16.12 -9.22 10.93
CA SER A 19 -14.98 -9.60 11.76
C SER A 19 -13.74 -8.73 11.47
N GLY A 20 -12.90 -8.51 12.49
CA GLY A 20 -11.66 -7.73 12.38
C GLY A 20 -11.85 -6.21 12.23
N ILE A 21 -10.88 -5.52 11.64
CA ILE A 21 -10.93 -4.06 11.44
C ILE A 21 -12.08 -3.61 10.52
N PHE A 22 -12.61 -4.53 9.71
CA PHE A 22 -13.65 -4.24 8.73
C PHE A 22 -14.94 -3.76 9.37
N ALA A 23 -15.27 -4.18 10.59
CA ALA A 23 -16.45 -3.66 11.28
C ALA A 23 -16.35 -2.15 11.58
N LYS A 24 -15.14 -1.63 11.78
CA LYS A 24 -14.90 -0.23 12.19
C LYS A 24 -14.64 0.73 11.03
N CYS A 25 -14.21 0.23 9.88
CA CYS A 25 -13.86 1.04 8.70
C CYS A 25 -14.39 0.47 7.38
N ALA A 26 -15.48 -0.29 7.42
CA ALA A 26 -16.08 -0.96 6.26
C ALA A 26 -16.43 0.00 5.11
N ASP A 27 -16.77 1.25 5.44
CA ASP A 27 -17.13 2.30 4.49
C ASP A 27 -15.92 2.83 3.69
N LYS A 28 -14.71 2.60 4.21
CA LYS A 28 -13.42 3.04 3.64
C LYS A 28 -12.73 1.95 2.83
N LEU A 29 -13.13 0.69 3.04
CA LEU A 29 -12.46 -0.50 2.51
C LEU A 29 -13.31 -1.23 1.47
N PHE A 30 -12.68 -1.56 0.34
CA PHE A 30 -13.30 -2.28 -0.77
C PHE A 30 -12.59 -3.62 -0.94
N ARG A 31 -13.34 -4.72 -0.94
CA ARG A 31 -12.74 -6.03 -1.24
C ARG A 31 -12.27 -6.03 -2.69
N VAL A 32 -11.04 -6.49 -2.92
CA VAL A 32 -10.48 -6.66 -4.25
C VAL A 32 -10.86 -8.05 -4.77
N PRO A 33 -11.77 -8.17 -5.76
CA PRO A 33 -12.25 -9.47 -6.24
C PRO A 33 -11.14 -10.25 -6.94
N GLY A 34 -11.32 -11.57 -7.09
CA GLY A 34 -10.38 -12.43 -7.84
C GLY A 34 -9.05 -12.70 -7.15
N THR A 35 -8.83 -12.20 -5.93
CA THR A 35 -7.61 -12.43 -5.16
C THR A 35 -7.71 -13.70 -4.30
N LYS A 36 -6.61 -14.44 -4.17
CA LYS A 36 -6.55 -15.70 -3.38
C LYS A 36 -6.76 -15.45 -1.87
N ARG A 37 -6.26 -14.32 -1.38
CA ARG A 37 -6.37 -13.88 0.02
C ARG A 37 -7.46 -12.83 0.16
N ASP A 38 -7.90 -12.56 1.39
CA ASP A 38 -8.71 -11.39 1.67
C ASP A 38 -7.87 -10.11 1.47
N VAL A 39 -7.92 -9.56 0.25
CA VAL A 39 -7.30 -8.31 -0.15
C VAL A 39 -8.34 -7.19 -0.14
N TYR A 40 -7.96 -6.06 0.44
CA TYR A 40 -8.80 -4.88 0.52
C TYR A 40 -8.06 -3.65 0.02
N ARG A 41 -8.78 -2.76 -0.64
CA ARG A 41 -8.29 -1.47 -1.08
C ARG A 41 -8.89 -0.37 -0.21
N LEU A 42 -8.04 0.52 0.28
CA LEU A 42 -8.45 1.77 0.88
C LEU A 42 -8.73 2.80 -0.21
N ASP A 43 -9.91 3.43 -0.16
CA ASP A 43 -10.13 4.67 -0.90
C ASP A 43 -9.61 5.85 -0.07
N PRO A 44 -8.48 6.47 -0.45
CA PRO A 44 -7.89 7.52 0.37
C PRO A 44 -8.80 8.75 0.50
N LYS A 45 -9.70 8.99 -0.47
CA LYS A 45 -10.67 10.10 -0.44
C LYS A 45 -11.70 9.95 0.69
N LYS A 46 -11.83 8.75 1.27
CA LYS A 46 -12.67 8.49 2.46
C LYS A 46 -11.96 8.79 3.78
N ILE A 47 -10.70 9.21 3.73
CA ILE A 47 -9.95 9.70 4.88
C ILE A 47 -9.98 11.22 4.87
N ASP A 48 -10.72 11.81 5.80
CA ASP A 48 -10.83 13.26 5.94
C ASP A 48 -9.51 13.93 6.33
N SER A 49 -9.41 15.24 6.08
CA SER A 49 -8.21 16.03 6.36
C SER A 49 -7.83 16.04 7.84
N LYS A 50 -8.83 16.07 8.75
CA LYS A 50 -8.59 16.06 10.20
C LYS A 50 -7.87 14.78 10.62
N THR A 51 -8.31 13.62 10.13
CA THR A 51 -7.68 12.32 10.37
C THR A 51 -6.24 12.32 9.84
N ARG A 52 -6.02 12.85 8.63
CA ARG A 52 -4.66 12.95 8.04
C ARG A 52 -3.74 13.85 8.88
N ASP A 53 -4.26 14.95 9.42
CA ASP A 53 -3.51 15.86 10.29
C ASP A 53 -3.21 15.24 11.65
N GLU A 54 -4.16 14.50 12.22
CA GLU A 54 -3.95 13.72 13.44
C GLU A 54 -2.85 12.68 13.24
N TRP A 55 -2.80 11.97 12.09
CA TRP A 55 -1.71 11.06 11.78
C TRP A 55 -0.35 11.75 11.73
N ARG A 56 -0.26 12.94 11.13
CA ARG A 56 0.98 13.73 11.07
C ARG A 56 1.47 14.12 12.47
N LYS A 57 0.55 14.46 13.38
CA LYS A 57 0.85 14.84 14.77
C LYS A 57 1.21 13.62 15.64
N LYS A 58 0.41 12.55 15.55
CA LYS A 58 0.53 11.34 16.38
C LYS A 58 1.73 10.47 15.98
N ARG A 59 2.03 10.41 14.68
CA ARG A 59 3.13 9.61 14.11
C ARG A 59 3.97 10.48 13.18
N PRO A 60 4.77 11.41 13.74
CA PRO A 60 5.63 12.26 12.96
C PRO A 60 6.79 11.45 12.36
N SER A 61 7.32 11.94 11.25
CA SER A 61 8.55 11.47 10.64
C SER A 61 9.64 12.52 10.83
N ASN A 62 10.89 12.08 10.98
CA ASN A 62 12.03 12.99 11.10
C ASN A 62 12.84 12.96 9.81
N LYS A 63 13.64 14.00 9.58
CA LYS A 63 14.64 13.98 8.52
C LYS A 63 15.63 12.83 8.80
N PRO A 64 15.96 11.98 7.81
CA PRO A 64 16.93 10.91 7.98
C PRO A 64 18.33 11.48 8.29
N GLY A 65 19.04 10.80 9.20
CA GLY A 65 20.47 10.99 9.37
C GLY A 65 21.29 10.39 8.21
N PRO A 66 22.59 10.72 8.08
CA PRO A 66 23.46 10.07 7.11
C PRO A 66 23.45 8.54 7.31
N ASN A 67 23.19 7.78 6.25
CA ASN A 67 23.08 6.31 6.26
C ASN A 67 21.98 5.73 7.17
N ASP A 68 21.14 6.58 7.75
CA ASP A 68 20.01 6.16 8.56
C ASP A 68 18.80 5.96 7.64
N LYS A 69 18.72 4.79 6.98
CA LYS A 69 17.58 4.44 6.11
C LYS A 69 16.91 3.15 6.58
N VAL A 70 15.61 3.02 6.34
CA VAL A 70 14.95 1.72 6.46
C VAL A 70 15.57 0.76 5.45
N THR A 71 15.90 -0.45 5.89
CA THR A 71 16.32 -1.49 4.96
C THR A 71 15.10 -1.95 4.18
N SER A 72 15.18 -1.90 2.86
CA SER A 72 14.12 -2.37 1.96
C SER A 72 14.74 -3.25 0.88
N ARG A 73 14.12 -4.41 0.64
CA ARG A 73 14.57 -5.42 -0.30
C ARG A 73 13.96 -5.14 -1.66
N LYS A 74 14.82 -4.92 -2.66
CA LYS A 74 14.38 -4.75 -4.04
C LYS A 74 13.86 -6.09 -4.57
N VAL A 75 12.70 -6.05 -5.24
CA VAL A 75 12.08 -7.19 -5.92
C VAL A 75 11.79 -6.81 -7.36
N ASP A 76 11.98 -7.73 -8.30
CA ASP A 76 11.59 -7.50 -9.70
C ASP A 76 10.10 -7.86 -9.86
N PRO A 77 9.22 -6.90 -10.20
CA PRO A 77 7.80 -7.19 -10.34
C PRO A 77 7.46 -8.10 -11.54
N TYR A 78 8.41 -8.29 -12.46
CA TYR A 78 8.32 -9.20 -13.61
C TYR A 78 8.86 -10.61 -13.34
N ASP A 79 9.57 -10.82 -12.24
CA ASP A 79 10.16 -12.12 -11.92
C ASP A 79 9.08 -13.18 -11.66
N LYS A 80 9.08 -14.23 -12.48
CA LYS A 80 8.13 -15.34 -12.40
C LYS A 80 8.44 -16.29 -11.25
N ASN A 81 9.65 -16.25 -10.71
CA ASN A 81 10.15 -17.10 -9.64
C ASN A 81 10.21 -16.38 -8.29
N LEU A 82 9.64 -15.19 -8.19
CA LEU A 82 9.56 -14.42 -6.96
C LEU A 82 8.87 -15.25 -5.87
N ASP A 83 9.31 -15.08 -4.60
CA ASP A 83 8.68 -15.71 -3.45
C ASP A 83 7.14 -15.53 -3.51
N PRO A 84 6.34 -16.59 -3.33
CA PRO A 84 4.89 -16.52 -3.45
C PRO A 84 4.24 -15.44 -2.56
N LYS A 85 4.79 -15.16 -1.37
CA LYS A 85 4.25 -14.13 -0.47
C LYS A 85 4.55 -12.73 -0.96
N ASP A 86 5.72 -12.51 -1.55
CA ASP A 86 6.08 -11.23 -2.16
C ASP A 86 5.23 -11.00 -3.42
N ARG A 87 5.07 -12.04 -4.25
CA ARG A 87 4.20 -12.03 -5.43
C ARG A 87 2.76 -11.67 -5.07
N GLU A 88 2.21 -12.22 -3.99
CA GLU A 88 0.85 -11.89 -3.52
C GLU A 88 0.66 -10.38 -3.26
N LEU A 89 1.65 -9.69 -2.70
CA LEU A 89 1.57 -8.24 -2.46
C LEU A 89 1.61 -7.43 -3.75
N ILE A 90 2.45 -7.82 -4.71
CA ILE A 90 2.54 -7.17 -6.00
C ILE A 90 1.23 -7.36 -6.78
N ASP A 91 0.70 -8.58 -6.80
CA ASP A 91 -0.55 -8.89 -7.50
C ASP A 91 -1.76 -8.21 -6.85
N ALA A 92 -1.76 -8.05 -5.53
CA ALA A 92 -2.75 -7.24 -4.82
C ALA A 92 -2.73 -5.78 -5.29
N VAL A 93 -1.53 -5.17 -5.48
CA VAL A 93 -1.42 -3.81 -6.03
C VAL A 93 -1.92 -3.76 -7.47
N LYS A 94 -1.55 -4.73 -8.32
CA LYS A 94 -2.00 -4.78 -9.72
C LYS A 94 -3.51 -4.82 -9.82
N GLU A 95 -4.16 -5.70 -9.05
CA GLU A 95 -5.61 -5.84 -9.08
C GLU A 95 -6.29 -4.61 -8.47
N ALA A 96 -5.77 -4.06 -7.37
CA ALA A 96 -6.28 -2.82 -6.79
C ALA A 96 -6.23 -1.65 -7.78
N ARG A 97 -5.17 -1.55 -8.61
CA ARG A 97 -5.07 -0.55 -9.68
C ARG A 97 -6.11 -0.77 -10.77
N ARG A 98 -6.28 -2.02 -11.25
CA ARG A 98 -7.31 -2.36 -12.26
C ARG A 98 -8.70 -1.95 -11.77
N GLN A 99 -9.05 -2.31 -10.54
CA GLN A 99 -10.34 -1.98 -9.91
C GLN A 99 -10.55 -0.47 -9.71
N ALA A 100 -9.47 0.28 -9.46
CA ALA A 100 -9.52 1.74 -9.33
C ALA A 100 -9.44 2.49 -10.67
N ASN A 101 -9.25 1.76 -11.80
CA ASN A 101 -8.89 2.33 -13.09
C ASN A 101 -7.71 3.33 -12.99
N ALA A 102 -6.68 2.96 -12.21
CA ALA A 102 -5.57 3.84 -11.84
C ALA A 102 -4.30 3.52 -12.66
N ASP A 103 -4.27 4.03 -13.90
CA ASP A 103 -3.15 3.91 -14.84
C ASP A 103 -2.08 5.03 -14.70
N GLY A 104 -2.30 5.95 -13.76
CA GLY A 104 -1.44 7.08 -13.46
C GLY A 104 -0.18 6.76 -12.64
N GLY A 105 0.66 7.79 -12.46
CA GLY A 105 1.95 7.71 -11.78
C GLY A 105 1.91 7.72 -10.24
N ASP A 106 0.73 7.72 -9.63
CA ASP A 106 0.55 7.65 -8.18
C ASP A 106 1.22 6.41 -7.60
N ASN A 107 1.60 6.44 -6.33
CA ASN A 107 2.19 5.29 -5.65
C ASN A 107 1.10 4.47 -4.95
N PHE A 108 1.22 3.15 -5.04
CA PHE A 108 0.46 2.20 -4.26
C PHE A 108 1.41 1.41 -3.36
N ALA A 109 0.88 1.00 -2.21
CA ALA A 109 1.56 0.09 -1.28
C ALA A 109 0.57 -0.97 -0.82
N ALA A 110 1.06 -2.20 -0.62
CA ALA A 110 0.32 -3.30 -0.04
C ALA A 110 0.94 -3.70 1.30
N ILE A 111 0.10 -3.90 2.31
CA ILE A 111 0.52 -4.23 3.67
C ILE A 111 -0.09 -5.57 4.06
N ARG A 112 0.75 -6.57 4.31
CA ARG A 112 0.35 -7.86 4.90
C ARG A 112 0.27 -7.70 6.41
N PHE A 113 -0.85 -8.05 7.00
CA PHE A 113 -1.03 -7.96 8.45
C PHE A 113 -1.92 -9.10 8.98
N VAL A 114 -1.78 -9.41 10.26
CA VAL A 114 -2.69 -10.29 11.00
C VAL A 114 -3.76 -9.42 11.65
N ASP A 115 -5.02 -9.68 11.33
CA ASP A 115 -6.15 -8.94 11.90
C ASP A 115 -6.52 -9.48 13.29
N LYS A 116 -7.42 -8.79 13.98
CA LYS A 116 -7.87 -9.09 15.35
C LYS A 116 -8.59 -10.43 15.50
N ASP A 117 -9.07 -10.99 14.40
CA ASP A 117 -9.64 -12.35 14.36
C ASP A 117 -8.58 -13.41 14.04
N GLY A 118 -7.30 -13.05 14.01
CA GLY A 118 -6.18 -13.93 13.73
C GLY A 118 -5.94 -14.20 12.24
N GLN A 119 -6.77 -13.65 11.35
CA GLN A 119 -6.63 -13.90 9.92
C GLN A 119 -5.62 -12.97 9.26
N GLU A 120 -4.75 -13.53 8.44
CA GLU A 120 -3.79 -12.75 7.65
C GLU A 120 -4.45 -12.16 6.39
N ARG A 121 -4.35 -10.85 6.23
CA ARG A 121 -5.00 -10.05 5.19
C ARG A 121 -4.00 -9.11 4.51
N ILE A 122 -4.42 -8.54 3.38
CA ILE A 122 -3.64 -7.51 2.68
C ILE A 122 -4.47 -6.24 2.55
N LEU A 123 -3.92 -5.11 3.00
CA LEU A 123 -4.47 -3.78 2.75
C LEU A 123 -3.64 -3.08 1.68
N VAL A 124 -4.27 -2.69 0.58
CA VAL A 124 -3.69 -1.85 -0.46
C VAL A 124 -4.13 -0.40 -0.29
N ALA A 125 -3.19 0.53 -0.26
CA ALA A 125 -3.45 1.96 -0.18
C ALA A 125 -2.71 2.72 -1.27
N SER A 126 -3.31 3.80 -1.76
CA SER A 126 -2.70 4.73 -2.71
C SER A 126 -2.41 6.08 -2.06
N SER A 127 -1.41 6.79 -2.59
CA SER A 127 -1.07 8.14 -2.13
C SER A 127 -2.20 9.15 -2.40
N ASP A 128 -2.41 10.06 -1.44
CA ASP A 128 -3.29 11.24 -1.57
C ASP A 128 -2.97 12.24 -0.44
N GLY A 129 -2.02 13.14 -0.68
CA GLY A 129 -1.47 14.08 0.33
C GLY A 129 -0.71 13.43 1.50
N VAL A 130 -0.97 12.14 1.78
CA VAL A 130 -0.21 11.21 2.61
C VAL A 130 0.24 10.08 1.69
N HIS A 131 1.48 9.65 1.82
CA HIS A 131 2.04 8.59 0.97
C HIS A 131 1.40 7.23 1.28
N SER A 132 1.26 6.38 0.27
CA SER A 132 0.60 5.08 0.32
C SER A 132 0.96 4.20 1.52
N GLU A 133 2.25 4.09 1.85
CA GLU A 133 2.76 3.26 2.94
C GLU A 133 2.21 3.75 4.28
N ARG A 134 2.27 5.06 4.49
CA ARG A 134 1.76 5.74 5.68
C ARG A 134 0.24 5.70 5.72
N MET A 135 -0.43 5.84 4.58
CA MET A 135 -1.89 5.84 4.49
C MET A 135 -2.47 4.52 5.00
N GLY A 136 -1.98 3.39 4.48
CA GLY A 136 -2.42 2.07 4.92
C GLY A 136 -2.02 1.78 6.37
N ALA A 137 -0.76 2.04 6.73
CA ALA A 137 -0.26 1.72 8.06
C ALA A 137 -0.94 2.54 9.17
N ASN A 138 -1.14 3.85 8.97
CA ASN A 138 -1.86 4.65 9.96
C ASN A 138 -3.30 4.15 10.16
N LEU A 139 -4.00 3.78 9.08
CA LEU A 139 -5.34 3.22 9.19
C LEU A 139 -5.35 1.95 10.05
N LEU A 140 -4.43 1.00 9.79
CA LEU A 140 -4.34 -0.23 10.57
C LEU A 140 -4.08 0.06 12.05
N LEU A 141 -3.11 0.94 12.33
CA LEU A 141 -2.69 1.26 13.69
C LEU A 141 -3.78 2.00 14.48
N ASP A 142 -4.54 2.90 13.85
CA ASP A 142 -5.67 3.58 14.51
C ASP A 142 -6.87 2.65 14.73
N ASN A 143 -7.00 1.60 13.92
CA ASN A 143 -7.98 0.55 14.16
C ASN A 143 -7.47 -0.51 15.15
N GLY A 144 -6.29 -0.30 15.74
CA GLY A 144 -5.74 -1.11 16.83
C GLY A 144 -5.12 -2.43 16.38
N ILE A 145 -4.64 -2.51 15.13
CA ILE A 145 -3.67 -3.54 14.75
C ILE A 145 -2.35 -3.21 15.43
N ASP A 146 -1.76 -4.19 16.12
CA ASP A 146 -0.45 -4.05 16.74
C ASP A 146 0.63 -3.96 15.65
N VAL A 147 1.67 -3.18 15.93
CA VAL A 147 2.83 -3.04 15.05
C VAL A 147 3.44 -4.41 14.72
N LYS A 148 3.54 -5.30 15.72
CA LYS A 148 4.08 -6.67 15.51
C LYS A 148 3.24 -7.48 14.53
N ASP A 149 1.98 -7.11 14.34
CA ASP A 149 1.03 -7.79 13.46
C ASP A 149 1.01 -7.24 12.04
N ILE A 150 1.75 -6.15 11.79
CA ILE A 150 2.09 -5.69 10.45
C ILE A 150 3.37 -6.43 10.02
N LYS A 151 3.22 -7.41 9.13
CA LYS A 151 4.28 -8.38 8.82
C LYS A 151 5.17 -7.93 7.67
N GLN A 152 4.57 -7.35 6.64
CA GLN A 152 5.30 -7.00 5.41
C GLN A 152 4.65 -5.80 4.70
N ILE A 153 5.48 -4.94 4.10
CA ILE A 153 5.04 -3.82 3.26
C ILE A 153 5.72 -3.93 1.90
N TYR A 154 4.93 -3.99 0.85
CA TYR A 154 5.39 -3.72 -0.51
C TYR A 154 5.01 -2.30 -0.91
N THR A 155 5.96 -1.54 -1.45
CA THR A 155 5.73 -0.23 -2.07
C THR A 155 6.29 -0.24 -3.48
N GLU A 156 5.61 0.36 -4.46
CA GLU A 156 6.08 0.28 -5.84
C GLU A 156 7.45 0.94 -6.02
N ARG A 157 7.65 2.10 -5.38
CA ARG A 157 8.93 2.82 -5.31
C ARG A 157 9.50 2.70 -3.90
N SER A 158 10.82 2.61 -3.77
CA SER A 158 11.48 2.53 -2.45
C SER A 158 11.01 3.66 -1.52
N PRO A 159 10.89 3.41 -0.20
CA PRO A 159 10.43 4.42 0.75
C PRO A 159 11.21 5.74 0.61
N CYS A 160 10.49 6.85 0.42
CA CYS A 160 11.12 8.12 0.12
C CYS A 160 11.81 8.74 1.36
N ASP A 161 12.88 9.48 1.12
CA ASP A 161 13.62 10.31 2.08
C ASP A 161 13.32 11.82 1.92
N ILE A 162 12.17 12.15 1.31
CA ILE A 162 11.83 13.51 0.87
C ILE A 162 10.96 14.22 1.92
N ASN A 163 11.26 15.49 2.15
CA ASN A 163 10.46 16.39 2.98
C ASN A 163 9.05 16.62 2.39
N PRO A 164 7.97 16.62 3.20
CA PRO A 164 7.88 16.32 4.64
C PRO A 164 7.56 14.85 4.95
N SER A 165 7.52 13.99 3.93
CA SER A 165 6.97 12.65 4.05
C SER A 165 7.89 11.67 4.76
N TYR A 166 9.21 11.69 4.47
CA TYR A 166 10.25 10.83 5.06
C TYR A 166 9.74 9.42 5.42
N CYS A 167 9.21 8.71 4.41
CA CYS A 167 8.53 7.42 4.61
C CYS A 167 9.51 6.37 5.11
N ASP A 168 10.78 6.45 4.72
CA ASP A 168 11.86 5.65 5.27
C ASP A 168 11.94 5.75 6.80
N GLN A 169 12.04 6.96 7.34
CA GLN A 169 12.13 7.21 8.78
C GLN A 169 10.83 6.91 9.50
N TRP A 170 9.71 7.20 8.84
CA TRP A 170 8.40 6.88 9.38
C TRP A 170 8.25 5.38 9.62
N ILE A 171 8.57 4.56 8.62
CA ILE A 171 8.48 3.09 8.74
C ILE A 171 9.46 2.60 9.80
N LYS A 172 10.73 3.05 9.75
CA LYS A 172 11.75 2.65 10.73
C LYS A 172 11.31 2.91 12.18
N ARG A 173 10.68 4.07 12.43
CA ARG A 173 10.25 4.49 13.76
C ARG A 173 8.97 3.81 14.23
N HIS A 174 7.97 3.72 13.36
CA HIS A 174 6.60 3.33 13.77
C HIS A 174 6.27 1.88 13.47
N LEU A 175 7.04 1.24 12.60
CA LEU A 175 6.90 -0.17 12.23
C LEU A 175 8.23 -0.93 12.35
N PRO A 176 8.93 -0.87 13.50
CA PRO A 176 10.19 -1.59 13.66
C PRO A 176 10.02 -3.09 13.40
N GLY A 177 10.93 -3.66 12.63
CA GLY A 177 10.97 -5.09 12.32
C GLY A 177 10.05 -5.56 11.19
N VAL A 178 9.29 -4.66 10.55
CA VAL A 178 8.51 -5.01 9.36
C VAL A 178 9.44 -5.33 8.17
N ASP A 179 9.13 -6.37 7.40
CA ASP A 179 9.83 -6.62 6.14
C ASP A 179 9.34 -5.63 5.07
N VAL A 180 10.26 -4.91 4.43
CA VAL A 180 9.94 -3.87 3.45
C VAL A 180 10.46 -4.26 2.09
N LEU A 181 9.58 -4.21 1.09
CA LEU A 181 9.86 -4.54 -0.30
C LEU A 181 9.61 -3.35 -1.21
N HIS A 182 10.39 -3.24 -2.27
CA HIS A 182 10.11 -2.28 -3.33
C HIS A 182 10.52 -2.77 -4.71
N SER A 183 9.88 -2.22 -5.76
CA SER A 183 10.23 -2.56 -7.15
C SER A 183 11.24 -1.59 -7.76
N PHE A 184 11.02 -0.28 -7.59
CA PHE A 184 11.79 0.76 -8.27
C PHE A 184 12.61 1.58 -7.25
N ASP A 185 13.93 1.64 -7.45
CA ASP A 185 14.87 2.38 -6.58
C ASP A 185 14.66 3.89 -6.75
N TYR A 186 14.04 4.54 -5.77
CA TYR A 186 13.63 5.94 -5.88
C TYR A 186 14.62 6.89 -5.22
N GLY A 187 15.66 7.30 -5.97
CA GLY A 187 16.70 8.18 -5.43
C GLY A 187 17.69 7.45 -4.51
N ILE A 188 17.80 6.13 -4.66
CA ILE A 188 18.71 5.26 -3.91
C ILE A 188 19.52 4.40 -4.90
N ASN A 189 20.62 3.80 -4.43
CA ASN A 189 21.42 2.85 -5.20
C ASN A 189 21.86 3.38 -6.58
N GLY A 190 22.18 4.67 -6.68
CA GLY A 190 22.58 5.32 -7.93
C GLY A 190 21.43 5.59 -8.92
N THR A 191 20.19 5.22 -8.61
CA THR A 191 19.02 5.46 -9.47
C THR A 191 18.42 6.83 -9.22
N SER A 192 18.24 7.62 -10.28
CA SER A 192 17.56 8.91 -10.17
C SER A 192 16.05 8.75 -9.97
N ARG A 193 15.41 9.71 -9.31
CA ARG A 193 13.95 9.72 -9.12
C ARG A 193 13.20 9.77 -10.46
N SER A 194 13.74 10.48 -11.45
CA SER A 194 13.16 10.56 -12.79
C SER A 194 13.18 9.20 -13.50
N GLN A 195 14.29 8.48 -13.40
CA GLN A 195 14.42 7.12 -13.93
C GLN A 195 13.43 6.17 -13.28
N ALA A 196 13.38 6.15 -11.95
CA ALA A 196 12.43 5.34 -11.19
C ALA A 196 10.97 5.65 -11.57
N ASN A 197 10.62 6.92 -11.76
CA ASN A 197 9.28 7.32 -12.23
C ASN A 197 8.99 6.86 -13.67
N SER A 198 10.01 6.80 -14.53
CA SER A 198 9.87 6.28 -15.89
C SER A 198 9.61 4.78 -15.89
N GLU A 199 10.41 4.02 -15.16
CA GLU A 199 10.28 2.55 -15.01
C GLU A 199 8.94 2.19 -14.35
N HIS A 200 8.58 2.87 -13.26
CA HIS A 200 7.30 2.72 -12.59
C HIS A 200 6.13 2.92 -13.54
N ARG A 201 6.12 4.00 -14.33
CA ARG A 201 5.03 4.25 -15.31
C ARG A 201 4.96 3.20 -16.40
N LYS A 202 6.10 2.67 -16.87
CA LYS A 202 6.11 1.55 -17.84
C LYS A 202 5.46 0.31 -17.23
N TRP A 203 5.82 -0.02 -15.99
CA TRP A 203 5.22 -1.13 -15.27
C TRP A 203 3.73 -0.92 -15.03
N VAL A 204 3.29 0.25 -14.57
CA VAL A 204 1.87 0.56 -14.39
C VAL A 204 1.10 0.37 -15.70
N ARG A 205 1.58 0.89 -16.83
CA ARG A 205 0.92 0.68 -18.14
C ARG A 205 0.81 -0.80 -18.49
N SER A 206 1.84 -1.60 -18.22
CA SER A 206 1.81 -3.05 -18.48
C SER A 206 0.77 -3.80 -17.65
N ILE A 207 0.21 -3.19 -16.60
CA ILE A 207 -0.91 -3.75 -15.84
C ILE A 207 -2.22 -3.63 -16.65
N PHE A 208 -2.35 -2.70 -17.59
CA PHE A 208 -3.62 -2.46 -18.29
C PHE A 208 -3.63 -2.97 -19.73
N THR A 209 -2.50 -3.49 -20.21
CA THR A 209 -2.33 -4.16 -21.51
C THR A 209 -2.43 -5.67 -21.35
#